data_AF-Q9K5Y0-F1
#
_entry.id   AF-Q9K5Y0-F1
#
_cell.length_a   1.000
_cell.length_b   1.000
_cell.length_c   1.000
_cell.angle_alpha   90.00
_cell.angle_beta   90.00
_cell.angle_gamma   90.00
#
_symmetry.space_group_name_H-M   'P 1'
#
loop_
_entity.id
_entity.type
_entity.pdbx_description
1 polymer ?
#
loop_
_entity_poly.entity_id
_entity_poly.type
_entity_poly.pdbx_seq_one_letter_code
_entity_poly.pdbx_strand_id
1 'polypeptide(L)' 'MESIKEIYEKLTDEGVTFIDEPHVVAKVGQTETWMTFFHDTEGNTDAFMSEVSV' A
#
# COMPACT_ATOMS: atom_id res chain seq x y z
N MET A 1 -6.98 10.84 8.33
CA MET A 1 -5.77 10.13 7.88
C MET A 1 -6.30 9.09 6.92
N GLU A 2 -5.97 9.20 5.64
CA GLU A 2 -6.49 8.27 4.65
C GLU A 2 -5.88 6.88 4.89
N SER A 3 -6.68 5.83 4.74
CA SER A 3 -6.16 4.46 4.84
C SER A 3 -5.36 4.10 3.59
N ILE A 4 -4.46 3.12 3.69
CA ILE A 4 -3.74 2.62 2.52
C ILE A 4 -4.68 2.13 1.40
N LYS A 5 -5.91 1.72 1.76
CA LYS A 5 -6.95 1.33 0.79
C LYS A 5 -7.52 2.53 0.04
N GLU A 6 -7.77 3.65 0.74
CA GLU A 6 -8.26 4.88 0.11
C GLU A 6 -7.23 5.47 -0.85
N ILE A 7 -5.93 5.44 -0.47
CA ILE A 7 -4.84 5.85 -1.36
C ILE A 7 -4.74 4.93 -2.57
N TYR A 8 -4.83 3.61 -2.37
CA TYR A 8 -4.80 2.65 -3.45
C TYR A 8 -5.93 2.87 -4.47
N GLU A 9 -7.17 3.05 -4.00
CA GLU A 9 -8.33 3.32 -4.86
C GLU A 9 -8.14 4.62 -5.65
N LYS A 10 -7.79 5.71 -4.95
CA LYS A 10 -7.55 7.01 -5.58
C LYS A 10 -6.46 6.96 -6.65
N LEU A 11 -5.32 6.35 -6.35
CA LEU A 11 -4.19 6.30 -7.29
C LEU A 11 -4.47 5.35 -8.46
N THR A 12 -5.23 4.28 -8.23
CA THR A 12 -5.72 3.42 -9.31
C THR A 12 -6.62 4.20 -10.27
N ASP A 13 -7.55 5.01 -9.74
CA ASP A 13 -8.41 5.91 -10.54
C ASP A 13 -7.61 6.99 -11.30
N GLU A 14 -6.46 7.42 -10.75
CA GLU A 14 -5.52 8.33 -11.39
C GLU A 14 -4.57 7.64 -12.41
N GLY A 15 -4.67 6.32 -12.57
CA GLY A 15 -3.95 5.55 -13.58
C GLY A 15 -2.64 4.91 -13.13
N VAL A 16 -2.34 4.92 -11.82
CA VAL A 16 -1.21 4.17 -11.26
C VAL A 16 -1.49 2.67 -11.35
N THR A 17 -0.51 1.92 -11.86
CA THR A 17 -0.61 0.46 -11.94
C THR A 17 0.06 -0.17 -10.73
N PHE A 18 -0.74 -0.78 -9.87
CA PHE A 18 -0.27 -1.57 -8.74
C PHE A 18 0.00 -3.02 -9.13
N ILE A 19 0.96 -3.62 -8.43
CA ILE A 19 1.32 -5.04 -8.52
C ILE A 19 0.31 -5.87 -7.73
N ASP A 20 -0.18 -5.34 -6.61
CA ASP A 20 -1.13 -6.00 -5.72
C ASP A 20 -2.04 -5.00 -4.98
N GLU A 21 -3.11 -5.53 -4.38
CA GLU A 21 -3.96 -4.78 -3.47
C GLU A 21 -3.30 -4.61 -2.08
N PRO A 22 -3.66 -3.58 -1.30
CA PRO A 22 -3.14 -3.40 0.05
C PRO A 22 -3.45 -4.58 0.96
N HIS A 23 -2.41 -5.15 1.58
CA HIS A 23 -2.51 -6.32 2.44
C HIS A 23 -1.53 -6.24 3.62
N VAL A 24 -1.79 -7.04 4.66
CA VAL A 24 -0.91 -7.12 5.84
C VAL A 24 0.29 -8.00 5.53
N VAL A 25 1.50 -7.45 5.72
CA VAL A 25 2.76 -8.18 5.54
C VAL A 25 3.38 -8.60 6.88
N ALA A 26 3.04 -7.91 7.97
CA ALA A 26 3.55 -8.21 9.30
C ALA A 26 2.53 -7.87 10.39
N LYS A 27 2.55 -8.65 11.46
CA LYS A 27 1.83 -8.37 12.71
C LYS A 27 2.81 -8.44 13.87
N VAL A 28 3.02 -7.32 14.56
CA VAL A 28 3.94 -7.23 15.70
C VAL A 28 3.18 -6.64 16.88
N GLY A 29 2.89 -7.46 17.89
CA GLY A 29 2.13 -7.04 19.06
C GLY A 29 0.69 -6.65 18.69
N GLN A 30 0.38 -5.37 18.87
CA GLN A 30 -0.92 -4.77 18.50
C GLN A 30 -0.78 -3.86 17.26
N THR A 31 0.25 -4.09 16.43
CA THR A 31 0.47 -3.31 15.22
C THR A 31 0.43 -4.23 14.01
N GLU A 32 -0.36 -3.84 13.01
CA GLU A 32 -0.34 -4.43 11.66
C GLU A 32 0.40 -3.50 10.70
N THR A 33 1.36 -4.05 9.96
CA THR A 33 2.03 -3.36 8.85
C THR A 33 1.35 -3.76 7.55
N TRP A 34 0.76 -2.78 6.88
CA TRP A 34 0.12 -2.92 5.58
C TRP A 34 1.04 -2.41 4.48
N MET A 35 1.08 -3.11 3.35
CA MET A 35 1.81 -2.70 2.16
C MET A 35 1.00 -2.95 0.88
N THR A 36 1.30 -2.16 -0.16
CA THR A 36 0.93 -2.40 -1.57
C THR A 36 2.10 -1.94 -2.44
N PHE A 37 2.36 -2.65 -3.52
CA PHE A 37 3.53 -2.45 -4.38
C PHE A 37 3.12 -1.92 -5.75
N PHE A 38 3.98 -1.13 -6.37
CA PHE A 38 3.78 -0.60 -7.73
C PHE A 38 5.11 -0.43 -8.45
N HIS A 39 5.04 -0.28 -9.77
CA HIS A 39 6.19 0.11 -10.58
C HIS A 39 6.24 1.63 -10.76
N ASP A 40 7.39 2.23 -10.49
CA ASP A 40 7.63 3.62 -10.87
C ASP A 40 7.80 3.76 -12.39
N THR A 41 8.03 4.98 -12.87
CA THR A 41 8.23 5.26 -14.31
C THR A 41 9.53 4.67 -14.89
N GLU A 42 10.44 4.19 -14.04
CA GLU A 42 11.71 3.58 -14.40
C GLU A 42 11.68 2.05 -14.29
N GLY A 43 10.56 1.48 -13.82
CA GLY A 43 10.38 0.03 -13.62
C GLY A 43 10.89 -0.49 -12.27
N ASN A 44 11.29 0.39 -11.35
CA ASN A 44 11.65 -0.02 -10.00
C ASN A 44 10.40 -0.45 -9.23
N THR A 45 10.56 -1.37 -8.29
CA THR A 45 9.47 -1.78 -7.39
C THR A 45 9.50 -0.91 -6.15
N ASP A 46 8.47 -0.10 -5.99
CA ASP A 46 8.23 0.71 -4.79
C ASP A 46 7.00 0.22 -4.04
N ALA A 47 6.82 0.69 -2.81
CA ALA A 47 5.70 0.32 -1.97
C ALA A 47 5.15 1.51 -1.17
N PHE A 48 3.83 1.55 -1.00
CA PHE A 48 3.23 2.31 0.10
C PHE A 48 3.15 1.44 1.34
N MET A 49 3.34 2.06 2.51
CA MET A 49 3.31 1.39 3.81
C MET A 49 2.40 2.15 4.77
N SER A 50 1.63 1.42 5.57
CA SER A 50 0.85 1.98 6.67
C SER A 50 0.95 1.07 7.89
N GLU A 51 1.25 1.63 9.05
CA GLU A 51 1.19 0.92 10.33
C GLU A 51 -0.08 1.32 11.07
N VAL A 52 -0.85 0.31 11.48
CA VAL A 52 -2.14 0.51 12.16
C VAL A 52 -2.14 -0.27 13.46
N SER A 53 -2.50 0.40 14.56
CA SER A 53 -2.77 -0.29 15.83
C SER A 53 -4.12 -0.99 15.79
N VAL A 54 -4.16 -2.26 16.19
CA VAL A 54 -5.36 -3.11 16.31
C VAL A 54 -5.78 -3.34 17.75
#